data_AF-I2G4V1-F1
#
_entry.id   AF-I2G4V1-F1
#
_cell.length_a   1.000
_cell.length_b   1.000
_cell.length_c   1.000
_cell.angle_alpha   90.00
_cell.angle_beta   90.00
_cell.angle_gamma   90.00
#
_symmetry.space_group_name_H-M   'P 1'
#
loop_
_entity.id
_entity.type
_entity.pdbx_description
1 polymer ?
#
loop_
_entity_poly.entity_id
_entity_poly.type
_entity_poly.pdbx_seq_one_letter_code
_entity_poly.pdbx_strand_id
1 'polypeptide(L)'
;MDHNNPAPTSSITAPTKSGFHQAASFVERALSFRSNTQRSTSSSSVPGQEASSSAQHKPARPAIGAPLEAADLKEMESFPNITQDQIERLLPGEELEQARQWILAALQEMHLNYDLDPKLLGERNEVNKGHALLALLLSRIIVQATEAGEGHERGEGHLSGAVPDQESSSKPNAASSDQSAKPKSAVAAPTRAYETHDLLKAIDKKDVETILAIRDANFDLLLDLSQGGGPTAKNTPAASQAGGSTNTPLGYAISLGKGWESISIVLIGALSKFVNQLPDDEYEFENAPSNTIGSTLVKVKKPKKLQLDPRIMARLRKIRVNLKLAIDHSIFQDQTSLLASYLQVLVMSEGSPFLHAAIEDVAHCLGVRFGLNSDGGADPVVRARGQVMQFVSESLKHKSDKVATVKDYIANAVGDLLLMAIWERVRLSKGQLERVKEGLGEGETGEVGDLANPLPMYFFARDDRVASHYVARIGKLQHVSDGLSGGGKGPPAGLVKLGMKVAEALQEGARRKTSYERLELIGGVLSGAAGKKSSKS
;
A
#
# COMPACT_ATOMS: atom_id res chain seq x y z
N MET A 1 49.82 0.96 -63.82
CA MET A 1 49.79 1.99 -62.76
C MET A 1 48.94 1.42 -61.65
N ASP A 2 49.64 0.78 -60.72
CA ASP A 2 49.09 0.06 -59.60
C ASP A 2 48.53 1.02 -58.54
N HIS A 3 47.32 0.74 -58.05
CA HIS A 3 46.89 1.23 -56.74
C HIS A 3 46.36 0.07 -55.90
N ASN A 4 47.27 -0.39 -55.04
CA ASN A 4 47.08 -1.25 -53.88
C ASN A 4 46.01 -0.68 -52.93
N ASN A 5 45.11 -1.53 -52.45
CA ASN A 5 44.22 -1.24 -51.33
C ASN A 5 44.35 -2.39 -50.31
N PRO A 6 44.77 -2.14 -49.05
CA PRO A 6 45.04 -3.21 -48.09
C PRO A 6 43.79 -3.60 -47.28
N ALA A 7 43.70 -4.89 -46.95
CA ALA A 7 42.67 -5.51 -46.12
C ALA A 7 42.86 -5.17 -44.62
N PRO A 8 41.78 -5.15 -43.80
CA PRO A 8 41.89 -4.90 -42.37
C PRO A 8 42.16 -6.20 -41.58
N THR A 9 43.06 -6.07 -40.62
CA THR A 9 43.51 -7.07 -39.64
C THR A 9 42.48 -7.28 -38.53
N SER A 10 42.19 -8.54 -38.22
CA SER A 10 41.36 -8.97 -37.09
C SER A 10 42.18 -9.05 -35.80
N SER A 11 41.89 -8.20 -34.82
CA SER A 11 42.45 -8.27 -33.47
C SER A 11 41.55 -9.12 -32.56
N ILE A 12 42.18 -10.11 -31.89
CA ILE A 12 41.56 -11.00 -30.91
C ILE A 12 41.59 -10.29 -29.55
N THR A 13 40.42 -9.97 -28.99
CA THR A 13 40.26 -9.43 -27.62
C THR A 13 39.83 -10.52 -26.65
N ALA A 14 40.58 -10.63 -25.54
CA ALA A 14 40.37 -11.57 -24.43
C ALA A 14 39.06 -11.32 -23.63
N PRO A 15 38.50 -12.34 -22.95
CA PRO A 15 37.22 -12.21 -22.25
C PRO A 15 37.35 -11.41 -20.94
N THR A 16 36.53 -10.37 -20.83
CA THR A 16 36.36 -9.58 -19.60
C THR A 16 35.60 -10.39 -18.54
N LYS A 17 36.16 -10.43 -17.33
CA LYS A 17 35.60 -11.15 -16.19
C LYS A 17 34.31 -10.47 -15.72
N SER A 18 33.28 -11.29 -15.52
CA SER A 18 31.91 -10.97 -15.09
C SER A 18 31.83 -10.05 -13.86
N GLY A 19 31.01 -8.99 -13.96
CA GLY A 19 30.70 -8.02 -12.91
C GLY A 19 29.84 -8.57 -11.76
N PHE A 20 29.49 -9.85 -11.76
CA PHE A 20 28.65 -10.45 -10.73
C PHE A 20 29.40 -10.64 -9.38
N HIS A 21 30.72 -10.85 -9.42
CA HIS A 21 31.51 -11.01 -8.19
C HIS A 21 31.75 -9.70 -7.43
N GLN A 22 31.75 -8.54 -8.11
CA GLN A 22 31.90 -7.25 -7.42
C GLN A 22 30.62 -6.86 -6.64
N ALA A 23 29.43 -7.17 -7.18
CA ALA A 23 28.17 -6.90 -6.49
C ALA A 23 27.99 -7.74 -5.21
N ALA A 24 28.42 -9.01 -5.22
CA ALA A 24 28.36 -9.87 -4.04
C ALA A 24 29.26 -9.37 -2.89
N SER A 25 30.47 -8.89 -3.18
CA SER A 25 31.39 -8.36 -2.15
C SER A 25 30.94 -7.03 -1.53
N PHE A 26 30.09 -6.25 -2.23
CA PHE A 26 29.55 -5.00 -1.70
C PHE A 26 28.41 -5.24 -0.70
N VAL A 27 27.59 -6.27 -0.94
CA VAL A 27 26.50 -6.67 -0.03
C VAL A 27 27.06 -7.30 1.25
N GLU A 28 28.13 -8.10 1.16
CA GLU A 28 28.83 -8.65 2.34
C GLU A 28 29.46 -7.55 3.21
N ARG A 29 30.02 -6.51 2.58
CA ARG A 29 30.63 -5.38 3.29
C ARG A 29 29.59 -4.45 3.92
N ALA A 30 28.39 -4.34 3.34
CA ALA A 30 27.29 -3.54 3.89
C ALA A 30 26.59 -4.21 5.09
N LEU A 31 26.60 -5.54 5.17
CA LEU A 31 25.99 -6.29 6.28
C LEU A 31 26.92 -6.43 7.50
N SER A 32 28.22 -6.20 7.34
CA SER A 32 29.24 -6.23 8.41
C SER A 32 29.17 -5.02 9.38
N PHE A 33 28.51 -3.91 9.01
CA PHE A 33 28.47 -2.69 9.84
C PHE A 33 27.36 -2.64 10.90
N ARG A 34 26.57 -3.70 11.11
CA ARG A 34 25.45 -3.68 12.09
C ARG A 34 25.61 -4.59 13.31
N SER A 35 26.74 -5.26 13.48
CA SER A 35 26.95 -6.19 14.61
C SER A 35 28.16 -5.84 15.47
N ASN A 36 28.32 -4.57 15.86
CA ASN A 36 29.27 -4.23 16.92
C ASN A 36 28.91 -2.94 17.66
N THR A 37 27.97 -3.01 18.60
CA THR A 37 27.78 -1.95 19.61
C THR A 37 27.33 -2.55 20.94
N GLN A 38 28.13 -3.48 21.48
CA GLN A 38 28.15 -3.80 22.90
C GLN A 38 29.56 -4.26 23.30
N ARG A 39 30.38 -3.35 23.82
CA ARG A 39 31.38 -3.55 24.90
C ARG A 39 32.38 -2.40 24.93
N SER A 40 32.28 -1.54 25.94
CA SER A 40 33.43 -1.11 26.74
C SER A 40 32.96 -0.17 27.85
N THR A 41 32.81 -0.74 29.04
CA THR A 41 32.85 -0.02 30.31
C THR A 41 34.30 0.08 30.77
N SER A 42 34.84 1.29 30.93
CA SER A 42 36.00 1.53 31.79
C SER A 42 36.15 3.01 32.14
N SER A 43 35.81 3.31 33.40
CA SER A 43 36.50 4.18 34.36
C SER A 43 37.22 5.44 33.88
N SER A 44 36.76 6.59 34.33
CA SER A 44 37.63 7.66 34.82
C SER A 44 37.01 8.38 36.02
N SER A 45 37.83 8.54 37.04
CA SER A 45 37.58 9.14 38.34
C SER A 45 38.00 10.62 38.34
N VAL A 46 37.19 11.52 38.91
CA VAL A 46 37.64 12.82 39.44
C VAL A 46 36.82 13.15 40.70
N PRO A 47 37.43 13.67 41.78
CA PRO A 47 36.76 13.91 43.05
C PRO A 47 36.33 15.37 43.25
N GLY A 48 35.32 15.59 44.09
CA GLY A 48 35.16 16.84 44.84
C GLY A 48 33.73 17.35 45.00
N GLN A 49 33.26 17.37 46.26
CA GLN A 49 32.28 18.29 46.88
C GLN A 49 30.84 18.30 46.30
N GLU A 50 29.73 18.37 47.05
CA GLU A 50 29.44 18.81 48.41
C GLU A 50 28.12 18.15 48.88
N ALA A 51 27.91 18.09 50.19
CA ALA A 51 26.81 17.39 50.83
C ALA A 51 25.46 18.13 50.71
N SER A 52 24.43 17.40 50.27
CA SER A 52 23.02 17.74 50.52
C SER A 52 22.19 16.46 50.64
N SER A 53 21.77 16.17 51.86
CA SER A 53 20.94 15.03 52.25
C SER A 53 19.53 15.16 51.65
N SER A 54 19.27 14.49 50.54
CA SER A 54 17.91 14.16 50.10
C SER A 54 17.70 12.67 50.30
N ALA A 55 16.65 12.29 51.02
CA ALA A 55 16.27 10.90 51.22
C ALA A 55 15.89 10.30 49.85
N GLN A 56 16.81 9.54 49.25
CA GLN A 56 16.54 8.80 48.03
C GLN A 56 15.52 7.70 48.33
N HIS A 57 14.25 7.94 47.97
CA HIS A 57 13.27 6.88 47.83
C HIS A 57 13.77 5.90 46.77
N LYS A 58 14.19 4.70 47.19
CA LYS A 58 14.49 3.62 46.26
C LYS A 58 13.19 3.30 45.52
N PRO A 59 13.16 3.32 44.17
CA PRO A 59 11.97 2.96 43.42
C PRO A 59 11.61 1.51 43.73
N ALA A 60 10.33 1.27 44.02
CA ALA A 60 9.80 -0.07 44.21
C ALA A 60 10.13 -0.93 42.98
N ARG A 61 10.71 -2.11 43.21
CA ARG A 61 11.04 -3.03 42.11
C ARG A 61 9.79 -3.82 41.75
N PRO A 62 9.33 -3.80 40.48
CA PRO A 62 8.26 -4.67 40.06
C PRO A 62 8.72 -6.13 40.18
N ALA A 63 7.86 -6.98 40.74
CA ALA A 63 8.07 -8.42 40.82
C ALA A 63 6.93 -9.15 40.12
N ILE A 64 7.23 -10.25 39.45
CA ILE A 64 6.21 -11.13 38.88
C ILE A 64 5.76 -12.08 40.00
N GLY A 65 4.49 -12.02 40.39
CA GLY A 65 3.97 -12.76 41.55
C GLY A 65 4.06 -14.29 41.39
N ALA A 66 3.89 -14.79 40.17
CA ALA A 66 4.08 -16.20 39.81
C ALA A 66 4.47 -16.31 38.32
N PRO A 67 5.41 -17.20 37.94
CA PRO A 67 5.72 -17.45 36.54
C PRO A 67 4.49 -18.00 35.79
N LEU A 68 4.46 -17.84 34.46
CA LEU A 68 3.43 -18.46 33.63
C LEU A 68 3.65 -19.98 33.58
N GLU A 69 2.60 -20.74 33.87
CA GLU A 69 2.60 -22.20 33.84
C GLU A 69 1.91 -22.72 32.57
N ALA A 70 2.18 -23.97 32.21
CA ALA A 70 1.53 -24.59 31.05
C ALA A 70 0.00 -24.74 31.21
N ALA A 71 -0.51 -24.72 32.45
CA ALA A 71 -1.94 -24.73 32.73
C ALA A 71 -2.63 -23.42 32.29
N ASP A 72 -1.95 -22.28 32.44
CA ASP A 72 -2.46 -20.96 32.05
C ASP A 72 -2.76 -20.87 30.55
N LEU A 73 -2.02 -21.63 29.72
CA LEU A 73 -2.24 -21.70 28.27
C LEU A 73 -3.50 -22.49 27.89
N LYS A 74 -3.97 -23.40 28.75
CA LYS A 74 -5.11 -24.28 28.47
C LYS A 74 -6.44 -23.71 28.94
N GLU A 75 -6.43 -22.84 29.95
CA GLU A 75 -7.64 -22.36 30.64
C GLU A 75 -8.11 -20.96 30.20
N MET A 76 -7.48 -20.36 29.19
CA MET A 76 -7.85 -19.02 28.71
C MET A 76 -9.12 -19.05 27.85
N GLU A 77 -10.28 -19.18 28.51
CA GLU A 77 -11.59 -19.05 27.86
C GLU A 77 -12.01 -17.59 27.64
N SER A 78 -11.55 -16.69 28.53
CA SER A 78 -11.82 -15.25 28.54
C SER A 78 -10.55 -14.41 28.50
N PHE A 79 -10.66 -13.17 28.02
CA PHE A 79 -9.57 -12.22 28.04
C PHE A 79 -9.25 -11.78 29.49
N PRO A 80 -7.98 -11.79 29.94
CA PRO A 80 -7.62 -11.36 31.29
C PRO A 80 -7.98 -9.90 31.55
N ASN A 81 -8.63 -9.63 32.67
CA ASN A 81 -8.98 -8.27 33.07
C ASN A 81 -7.83 -7.63 33.86
N ILE A 82 -7.34 -6.48 33.40
CA ILE A 82 -6.33 -5.68 34.10
C ILE A 82 -7.04 -4.45 34.65
N THR A 83 -7.01 -4.29 35.97
CA THR A 83 -7.67 -3.16 36.63
C THR A 83 -6.90 -1.85 36.41
N GLN A 84 -7.62 -0.72 36.42
CA GLN A 84 -7.00 0.59 36.30
C GLN A 84 -5.99 0.84 37.43
N ASP A 85 -6.33 0.46 38.67
CA ASP A 85 -5.44 0.55 39.83
C ASP A 85 -4.11 -0.18 39.62
N GLN A 86 -4.11 -1.31 38.91
CA GLN A 86 -2.89 -2.04 38.61
C GLN A 86 -2.00 -1.28 37.62
N ILE A 87 -2.59 -0.65 36.60
CA ILE A 87 -1.86 0.18 35.63
C ILE A 87 -1.33 1.45 36.32
N GLU A 88 -2.09 2.03 37.25
CA GLU A 88 -1.66 3.16 38.07
C GLU A 88 -0.49 2.80 38.99
N ARG A 89 -0.48 1.61 39.58
CA ARG A 89 0.66 1.11 40.37
C ARG A 89 1.90 0.82 39.51
N LEU A 90 1.73 0.37 38.27
CA LEU A 90 2.83 0.09 37.34
C LEU A 90 3.47 1.38 36.80
N LEU A 91 2.67 2.44 36.63
CA LEU A 91 3.08 3.73 36.13
C LEU A 91 2.63 4.83 37.09
N PRO A 92 3.26 4.97 38.27
CA PRO A 92 2.92 6.01 39.23
C PRO A 92 3.34 7.39 38.71
N GLY A 93 2.62 8.45 39.11
CA GLY A 93 2.93 9.85 38.75
C GLY A 93 1.91 10.47 37.78
N GLU A 94 1.67 11.77 37.89
CA GLU A 94 0.74 12.50 37.01
C GLU A 94 1.31 12.65 35.59
N GLU A 95 2.63 12.76 35.47
CA GLU A 95 3.34 12.89 34.20
C GLU A 95 3.19 11.67 33.26
N LEU A 96 2.77 10.52 33.80
CA LEU A 96 2.53 9.28 33.05
C LEU A 96 1.05 9.03 32.74
N GLU A 97 0.15 9.96 33.04
CA GLU A 97 -1.30 9.79 32.81
C GLU A 97 -1.62 9.46 31.35
N GLN A 98 -0.99 10.18 30.42
CA GLN A 98 -1.21 9.94 28.99
C GLN A 98 -0.70 8.55 28.54
N ALA A 99 0.39 8.04 29.13
CA ALA A 99 0.85 6.69 28.87
C ALA A 99 -0.12 5.63 29.41
N ARG A 100 -0.74 5.87 30.57
CA ARG A 100 -1.81 5.00 31.11
C ARG A 100 -3.01 4.94 30.18
N GLN A 101 -3.44 6.09 29.65
CA GLN A 101 -4.54 6.16 28.68
C GLN A 101 -4.24 5.37 27.39
N TRP A 102 -3.01 5.45 26.87
CA TRP A 102 -2.61 4.66 25.69
C TRP A 102 -2.61 3.16 25.96
N ILE A 103 -2.13 2.73 27.13
CA ILE A 103 -2.13 1.31 27.51
C ILE A 103 -3.55 0.79 27.67
N LEU A 104 -4.44 1.56 28.32
CA LEU A 104 -5.85 1.20 28.44
C LEU A 104 -6.55 1.06 27.08
N ALA A 105 -6.31 2.01 26.17
CA ALA A 105 -6.86 1.94 24.81
C ALA A 105 -6.35 0.71 24.05
N ALA A 106 -5.05 0.40 24.14
CA ALA A 106 -4.47 -0.79 23.53
C ALA A 106 -5.04 -2.09 24.11
N LEU A 107 -5.19 -2.18 25.45
CA LEU A 107 -5.79 -3.33 26.11
C LEU A 107 -7.27 -3.51 25.72
N GLN A 108 -8.02 -2.42 25.58
CA GLN A 108 -9.41 -2.45 25.12
C GLN A 108 -9.52 -2.95 23.67
N GLU A 109 -8.63 -2.50 22.78
CA GLU A 109 -8.57 -2.98 21.40
C GLU A 109 -8.19 -4.47 21.33
N MET A 110 -7.21 -4.91 22.14
CA MET A 110 -6.82 -6.31 22.26
C MET A 110 -7.98 -7.18 22.76
N HIS A 111 -8.74 -6.70 23.75
CA HIS A 111 -9.92 -7.37 24.27
C HIS A 111 -11.03 -7.48 23.21
N LEU A 112 -11.36 -6.37 22.53
CA LEU A 112 -12.37 -6.37 21.47
C LEU A 112 -11.98 -7.33 20.32
N ASN A 113 -10.73 -7.31 19.90
CA ASN A 113 -10.22 -8.23 18.88
C ASN A 113 -10.27 -9.70 19.35
N TYR A 114 -10.05 -9.95 20.64
CA TYR A 114 -10.21 -11.27 21.23
C TYR A 114 -11.67 -11.73 21.23
N ASP A 115 -12.62 -10.86 21.57
CA ASP A 115 -14.05 -11.19 21.61
C ASP A 115 -14.67 -11.39 20.22
N LEU A 116 -14.25 -10.57 19.25
CA LEU A 116 -14.71 -10.66 17.87
C LEU A 116 -14.11 -11.85 17.10
N ASP A 117 -13.11 -12.53 17.65
CA ASP A 117 -12.48 -13.70 17.04
C ASP A 117 -13.44 -14.90 17.05
N PRO A 118 -14.00 -15.30 15.90
CA PRO A 118 -14.89 -16.44 15.85
C PRO A 118 -14.09 -17.70 16.19
N LYS A 119 -14.54 -18.47 17.19
CA LYS A 119 -13.96 -19.77 17.57
C LYS A 119 -14.23 -20.82 16.48
N LEU A 120 -13.67 -20.63 15.28
CA LEU A 120 -13.74 -21.57 14.18
C LEU A 120 -12.92 -22.81 14.59
N LEU A 121 -13.58 -23.97 14.65
CA LEU A 121 -13.00 -25.26 15.06
C LEU A 121 -12.51 -25.33 16.52
N GLY A 122 -13.01 -24.46 17.39
CA GLY A 122 -12.69 -24.50 18.83
C GLY A 122 -11.35 -23.86 19.20
N GLU A 123 -10.62 -23.29 18.25
CA GLU A 123 -9.37 -22.57 18.50
C GLU A 123 -9.45 -21.11 18.07
N ARG A 124 -8.94 -20.22 18.92
CA ARG A 124 -8.76 -18.79 18.60
C ARG A 124 -7.50 -18.56 17.76
N ASN A 125 -7.45 -17.46 17.02
CA ASN A 125 -6.28 -17.02 16.25
C ASN A 125 -5.04 -16.89 17.16
N GLU A 126 -3.87 -17.32 16.69
CA GLU A 126 -2.59 -17.24 17.41
C GLU A 126 -2.26 -15.81 17.86
N VAL A 127 -2.61 -14.80 17.06
CA VAL A 127 -2.39 -13.39 17.40
C VAL A 127 -3.22 -13.00 18.62
N ASN A 128 -4.48 -13.41 18.68
CA ASN A 128 -5.37 -13.12 19.80
C ASN A 128 -5.01 -13.95 21.04
N LYS A 129 -4.54 -15.20 20.87
CA LYS A 129 -3.93 -15.98 21.94
C LYS A 129 -2.71 -15.23 22.52
N GLY A 130 -1.86 -14.67 21.66
CA GLY A 130 -0.72 -13.83 22.05
C GLY A 130 -1.14 -12.56 22.80
N HIS A 131 -2.17 -11.86 22.33
CA HIS A 131 -2.71 -10.68 23.01
C HIS A 131 -3.20 -10.99 24.42
N ALA A 132 -3.96 -12.07 24.57
CA ALA A 132 -4.48 -12.47 25.86
C ALA A 132 -3.35 -12.94 26.81
N LEU A 133 -2.27 -13.55 26.29
CA LEU A 133 -1.08 -13.88 27.10
C LEU A 133 -0.31 -12.64 27.56
N LEU A 134 -0.20 -11.62 26.71
CA LEU A 134 0.39 -10.34 27.11
C LEU A 134 -0.43 -9.66 28.22
N ALA A 135 -1.76 -9.68 28.11
CA ALA A 135 -2.63 -9.18 29.17
C ALA A 135 -2.48 -9.99 30.46
N LEU A 136 -2.40 -11.32 30.36
CA LEU A 136 -2.17 -12.20 31.52
C LEU A 136 -0.83 -11.88 32.19
N LEU A 137 0.25 -11.71 31.41
CA LEU A 137 1.56 -11.37 31.94
C LEU A 137 1.53 -10.04 32.70
N LEU A 138 0.89 -9.02 32.13
CA LEU A 138 0.72 -7.72 32.78
C LEU A 138 -0.08 -7.83 34.08
N SER A 139 -1.14 -8.65 34.09
CA SER A 139 -1.96 -8.88 35.30
C SER A 139 -1.17 -9.53 36.45
N ARG A 140 -0.05 -10.21 36.17
CA ARG A 140 0.80 -10.86 37.18
C ARG A 140 1.94 -10.00 37.71
N ILE A 141 2.15 -8.81 37.16
CA ILE A 141 3.16 -7.89 37.67
C ILE A 141 2.59 -7.22 38.92
N ILE A 142 3.22 -7.47 40.06
CA ILE A 142 2.89 -6.89 41.37
C ILE A 142 3.98 -5.88 41.69
N VAL A 143 3.57 -4.63 41.92
CA VAL A 143 4.44 -3.58 42.46
C VAL A 143 4.15 -3.52 43.95
N GLN A 144 5.10 -3.96 44.78
CA GLN A 144 4.97 -3.83 46.23
C GLN A 144 5.00 -2.35 46.59
N ALA A 145 3.90 -1.83 47.14
CA ALA A 145 3.89 -0.50 47.71
C ALA A 145 4.83 -0.50 48.92
N THR A 146 5.83 0.36 48.91
CA THR A 146 6.71 0.56 50.06
C THR A 146 5.90 1.27 51.13
N GLU A 147 5.21 0.52 51.99
CA GLU A 147 4.50 1.09 53.15
C GLU A 147 5.54 1.77 54.07
N ALA A 148 5.50 3.09 54.11
CA ALA A 148 6.23 3.88 55.09
C ALA A 148 5.59 3.62 56.47
N GLY A 149 6.39 3.12 57.40
CA GLY A 149 5.90 2.38 58.56
C GLY A 149 5.13 3.17 59.61
N GLU A 150 4.23 2.45 60.28
CA GLU A 150 3.71 2.76 61.61
C GLU A 150 3.72 1.50 62.48
N GLY A 151 4.38 1.63 63.64
CA GLY A 151 4.01 1.08 64.96
C GLY A 151 3.58 -0.38 65.12
N HIS A 152 4.38 -1.12 65.89
CA HIS A 152 3.94 -2.27 66.69
C HIS A 152 2.64 -2.00 67.48
N GLU A 153 1.73 -2.98 67.53
CA GLU A 153 1.21 -3.52 68.82
C GLU A 153 0.50 -4.88 68.69
N ARG A 154 0.47 -5.57 69.83
CA ARG A 154 0.07 -6.97 70.10
C ARG A 154 -1.44 -7.23 70.05
N GLY A 155 -1.79 -8.52 69.97
CA GLY A 155 -3.03 -9.11 70.52
C GLY A 155 -3.62 -10.16 69.59
N GLU A 156 -3.42 -11.45 69.86
CA GLU A 156 -4.38 -12.32 70.59
C GLU A 156 -5.62 -12.73 69.76
N GLY A 157 -5.73 -14.04 69.53
CA GLY A 157 -6.95 -14.75 69.88
C GLY A 157 -7.98 -15.04 68.78
N HIS A 158 -8.25 -16.34 68.64
CA HIS A 158 -9.54 -16.97 68.37
C HIS A 158 -9.90 -17.50 66.96
N LEU A 159 -9.98 -18.84 66.99
CA LEU A 159 -10.71 -19.80 66.18
C LEU A 159 -12.22 -19.50 66.03
N SER A 160 -12.75 -19.72 64.82
CA SER A 160 -14.06 -20.34 64.45
C SER A 160 -14.36 -19.93 62.99
N GLY A 161 -14.76 -20.78 62.04
CA GLY A 161 -15.64 -21.93 62.14
C GLY A 161 -17.08 -21.49 61.87
N ALA A 162 -17.56 -21.54 60.62
CA ALA A 162 -18.97 -21.75 60.26
C ALA A 162 -19.20 -21.76 58.73
N VAL A 163 -19.70 -22.91 58.26
CA VAL A 163 -20.59 -23.13 57.10
C VAL A 163 -22.02 -22.85 57.61
N PRO A 164 -22.96 -22.23 56.84
CA PRO A 164 -23.90 -23.04 56.04
C PRO A 164 -24.49 -22.40 54.76
N ASP A 165 -24.86 -23.33 53.86
CA ASP A 165 -26.09 -23.43 53.04
C ASP A 165 -27.00 -22.21 52.84
N GLN A 166 -27.43 -21.99 51.59
CA GLN A 166 -28.85 -22.22 51.25
C GLN A 166 -29.13 -22.25 49.73
N GLU A 167 -29.77 -23.33 49.32
CA GLU A 167 -30.49 -23.51 48.06
C GLU A 167 -31.62 -22.47 47.89
N SER A 168 -31.89 -22.05 46.66
CA SER A 168 -33.29 -21.87 46.24
C SER A 168 -33.44 -21.96 44.71
N SER A 169 -34.21 -22.98 44.35
CA SER A 169 -34.88 -23.26 43.10
C SER A 169 -35.71 -22.11 42.53
N SER A 170 -35.74 -21.94 41.20
CA SER A 170 -37.00 -21.86 40.42
C SER A 170 -36.75 -21.62 38.91
N LYS A 171 -37.01 -22.66 38.11
CA LYS A 171 -37.70 -22.58 36.80
C LYS A 171 -39.17 -23.00 37.06
N PRO A 172 -40.15 -22.90 36.13
CA PRO A 172 -40.12 -22.38 34.75
C PRO A 172 -41.25 -21.38 34.46
N ASN A 173 -41.28 -20.77 33.26
CA ASN A 173 -42.56 -20.58 32.59
C ASN A 173 -42.43 -20.42 31.07
N ALA A 174 -43.36 -21.08 30.38
CA ALA A 174 -43.48 -21.21 28.95
C ALA A 174 -44.63 -20.34 28.41
N ALA A 175 -44.61 -20.19 27.08
CA ALA A 175 -45.72 -19.88 26.17
C ALA A 175 -46.10 -18.41 25.91
N SER A 176 -45.84 -17.96 24.67
CA SER A 176 -46.82 -17.59 23.63
C SER A 176 -46.03 -16.97 22.46
N SER A 177 -46.01 -17.58 21.26
CA SER A 177 -47.04 -17.49 20.22
C SER A 177 -47.36 -16.06 19.82
N ASP A 178 -46.66 -15.52 18.80
CA ASP A 178 -47.35 -14.74 17.79
C ASP A 178 -46.69 -14.77 16.42
N GLN A 179 -47.54 -15.00 15.41
CA GLN A 179 -47.21 -15.20 14.02
C GLN A 179 -46.99 -13.86 13.33
N SER A 180 -45.83 -13.68 12.69
CA SER A 180 -45.68 -12.67 11.64
C SER A 180 -44.93 -13.28 10.46
N ALA A 181 -45.66 -13.41 9.35
CA ALA A 181 -45.17 -13.91 8.08
C ALA A 181 -44.11 -12.95 7.52
N LYS A 182 -42.84 -13.36 7.58
CA LYS A 182 -41.74 -12.74 6.84
C LYS A 182 -41.52 -13.48 5.51
N PRO A 183 -41.22 -12.75 4.42
CA PRO A 183 -40.96 -13.36 3.12
C PRO A 183 -39.74 -14.28 3.21
N LYS A 184 -39.84 -15.47 2.59
CA LYS A 184 -38.77 -16.47 2.48
C LYS A 184 -37.56 -15.83 1.79
N SER A 185 -36.59 -15.33 2.57
CA SER A 185 -35.25 -15.09 2.05
C SER A 185 -34.68 -16.43 1.62
N ALA A 186 -34.17 -16.52 0.39
CA ALA A 186 -33.40 -17.67 -0.06
C ALA A 186 -32.32 -17.97 1.00
N VAL A 187 -32.45 -19.12 1.65
CA VAL A 187 -31.49 -19.61 2.63
C VAL A 187 -30.19 -19.80 1.85
N ALA A 188 -29.23 -18.90 2.05
CA ALA A 188 -27.91 -19.01 1.47
C ALA A 188 -27.34 -20.37 1.90
N ALA A 189 -27.10 -21.24 0.93
CA ALA A 189 -26.52 -22.55 1.19
C ALA A 189 -25.21 -22.37 1.98
N PRO A 190 -24.91 -23.26 2.95
CA PRO A 190 -23.67 -23.18 3.72
C PRO A 190 -22.49 -23.03 2.76
N THR A 191 -21.66 -22.02 2.99
CA THR A 191 -20.46 -21.76 2.18
C THR A 191 -19.54 -22.96 2.28
N ARG A 192 -19.51 -23.78 1.22
CA ARG A 192 -18.59 -24.90 1.10
C ARG A 192 -17.16 -24.34 1.23
N ALA A 193 -16.35 -24.95 2.09
CA ALA A 193 -14.94 -24.65 2.15
C ALA A 193 -14.27 -25.20 0.88
N TYR A 194 -13.82 -24.29 0.01
CA TYR A 194 -13.06 -24.64 -1.18
C TYR A 194 -11.61 -24.92 -0.82
N GLU A 195 -11.00 -25.88 -1.51
CA GLU A 195 -9.58 -26.22 -1.36
C GLU A 195 -8.80 -26.05 -2.69
N THR A 196 -7.48 -26.16 -2.66
CA THR A 196 -6.62 -26.05 -3.86
C THR A 196 -7.04 -27.01 -4.97
N HIS A 197 -7.44 -28.24 -4.62
CA HIS A 197 -7.81 -29.25 -5.60
C HIS A 197 -9.10 -28.90 -6.35
N ASP A 198 -10.04 -28.22 -5.70
CA ASP A 198 -11.27 -27.71 -6.33
C ASP A 198 -10.92 -26.63 -7.36
N LEU A 199 -9.99 -25.71 -7.01
CA LEU A 199 -9.53 -24.66 -7.91
C LEU A 199 -8.83 -25.23 -9.15
N LEU A 200 -7.88 -26.16 -8.97
CA LEU A 200 -7.16 -26.78 -10.09
C LEU A 200 -8.13 -27.53 -11.02
N LYS A 201 -9.06 -28.30 -10.46
CA LYS A 201 -10.09 -28.99 -11.23
C LYS A 201 -11.00 -28.02 -11.98
N ALA A 202 -11.33 -26.87 -11.38
CA ALA A 202 -12.11 -25.82 -12.04
C ALA A 202 -11.33 -25.21 -13.21
N ILE A 203 -10.02 -24.97 -13.05
CA ILE A 203 -9.14 -24.50 -14.14
C ILE A 203 -9.09 -25.51 -15.28
N ASP A 204 -8.86 -26.79 -14.99
CA ASP A 204 -8.78 -27.86 -16.00
C ASP A 204 -10.07 -27.96 -16.81
N LYS A 205 -11.21 -27.87 -16.14
CA LYS A 205 -12.54 -27.95 -16.75
C LYS A 205 -13.03 -26.63 -17.35
N LYS A 206 -12.28 -25.55 -17.19
CA LYS A 206 -12.68 -24.18 -17.55
C LYS A 206 -14.01 -23.75 -16.89
N ASP A 207 -14.23 -24.20 -15.66
CA ASP A 207 -15.41 -23.87 -14.86
C ASP A 207 -15.26 -22.48 -14.23
N VAL A 208 -15.66 -21.47 -14.99
CA VAL A 208 -15.59 -20.07 -14.60
C VAL A 208 -16.44 -19.79 -13.36
N GLU A 209 -17.62 -20.41 -13.25
CA GLU A 209 -18.55 -20.18 -12.14
C GLU A 209 -17.91 -20.61 -10.82
N THR A 210 -17.29 -21.79 -10.79
CA THR A 210 -16.56 -22.27 -9.60
C THR A 210 -15.39 -21.35 -9.25
N ILE A 211 -14.61 -20.88 -10.24
CA ILE A 211 -13.50 -19.94 -9.98
C ILE A 211 -14.01 -18.63 -9.35
N LEU A 212 -15.14 -18.11 -9.82
CA LEU A 212 -15.76 -16.90 -9.26
C LEU A 212 -16.31 -17.13 -7.86
N ALA A 213 -16.89 -18.31 -7.58
CA ALA A 213 -17.32 -18.68 -6.24
C ALA A 213 -16.13 -18.80 -5.26
N ILE A 214 -15.01 -19.39 -5.71
CA ILE A 214 -13.76 -19.46 -4.94
C ILE A 214 -13.22 -18.05 -4.69
N ARG A 215 -13.22 -17.15 -5.67
CA ARG A 215 -12.81 -15.74 -5.51
C ARG A 215 -13.53 -15.08 -4.34
N ASP A 216 -14.85 -15.27 -4.27
CA ASP A 216 -15.70 -14.60 -3.28
C ASP A 216 -15.62 -15.26 -1.90
N ALA A 217 -15.39 -16.58 -1.83
CA ALA A 217 -15.28 -17.32 -0.57
C ALA A 217 -13.85 -17.34 0.02
N ASN A 218 -12.82 -17.49 -0.82
CA ASN A 218 -11.42 -17.64 -0.41
C ASN A 218 -10.45 -17.14 -1.50
N PHE A 219 -10.30 -15.82 -1.61
CA PHE A 219 -9.39 -15.17 -2.56
C PHE A 219 -7.93 -15.65 -2.45
N ASP A 220 -7.47 -16.06 -1.27
CA ASP A 220 -6.08 -16.47 -1.04
C ASP A 220 -5.69 -17.71 -1.89
N LEU A 221 -6.66 -18.58 -2.23
CA LEU A 221 -6.46 -19.71 -3.14
C LEU A 221 -6.08 -19.28 -4.57
N LEU A 222 -6.52 -18.09 -5.00
CA LEU A 222 -6.17 -17.55 -6.32
C LEU A 222 -4.74 -17.00 -6.37
N LEU A 223 -4.12 -16.77 -5.20
CA LEU A 223 -2.77 -16.24 -5.09
C LEU A 223 -1.73 -17.34 -4.90
N ASP A 224 -2.07 -18.41 -4.22
CA ASP A 224 -1.07 -19.36 -3.76
C ASP A 224 -1.66 -20.77 -3.66
N LEU A 225 -1.15 -21.68 -4.49
CA LEU A 225 -1.58 -23.08 -4.48
C LEU A 225 -1.19 -23.80 -3.18
N SER A 226 -0.25 -23.24 -2.39
CA SER A 226 0.20 -23.85 -1.13
C SER A 226 -0.73 -23.60 0.07
N GLN A 227 -1.65 -22.63 0.00
CA GLN A 227 -2.45 -22.21 1.16
C GLN A 227 -3.77 -22.98 1.37
N GLY A 228 -4.08 -23.97 0.53
CA GLY A 228 -5.33 -24.72 0.62
C GLY A 228 -5.39 -25.81 1.71
N GLY A 229 -4.39 -25.90 2.58
CA GLY A 229 -4.47 -26.70 3.80
C GLY A 229 -4.02 -25.85 4.98
N GLY A 230 -4.58 -26.09 6.17
CA GLY A 230 -4.31 -25.30 7.38
C GLY A 230 -2.82 -25.19 7.76
N PRO A 231 -2.49 -24.56 8.91
CA PRO A 231 -1.10 -24.26 9.32
C PRO A 231 -0.15 -25.47 9.40
N THR A 232 -0.66 -26.70 9.29
CA THR A 232 0.09 -27.97 9.26
C THR A 232 0.28 -28.57 7.86
N ALA A 233 -0.26 -27.95 6.80
CA ALA A 233 -0.19 -28.47 5.44
C ALA A 233 1.20 -28.21 4.81
N LYS A 234 2.13 -29.13 5.07
CA LYS A 234 3.33 -29.31 4.25
C LYS A 234 2.92 -29.41 2.77
N ASN A 235 3.59 -28.67 1.87
CA ASN A 235 3.39 -28.64 0.42
C ASN A 235 2.63 -29.88 -0.10
N THR A 236 1.32 -29.74 -0.32
CA THR A 236 0.51 -30.85 -0.81
C THR A 236 1.10 -31.33 -2.14
N PRO A 237 1.21 -32.65 -2.38
CA PRO A 237 1.80 -33.20 -3.60
C PRO A 237 1.14 -32.69 -4.89
N ALA A 238 -0.12 -32.26 -4.82
CA ALA A 238 -0.84 -31.62 -5.93
C ALA A 238 -0.20 -30.31 -6.40
N ALA A 239 0.28 -29.46 -5.49
CA ALA A 239 0.96 -28.21 -5.85
C ALA A 239 2.29 -28.48 -6.56
N SER A 240 2.99 -29.55 -6.17
CA SER A 240 4.23 -29.99 -6.80
C SER A 240 4.01 -30.61 -8.20
N GLN A 241 2.83 -31.22 -8.44
CA GLN A 241 2.46 -31.79 -9.74
C GLN A 241 1.94 -30.75 -10.73
N ALA A 242 1.32 -29.66 -10.26
CA ALA A 242 0.77 -28.60 -11.10
C ALA A 242 1.83 -27.69 -11.77
N GLY A 243 3.12 -28.02 -11.67
CA GLY A 243 4.19 -27.37 -12.44
C GLY A 243 5.24 -26.72 -11.55
N GLY A 244 6.48 -27.18 -11.69
CA GLY A 244 7.64 -26.54 -11.06
C GLY A 244 7.76 -25.05 -11.41
N SER A 245 8.52 -24.32 -10.57
CA SER A 245 8.81 -22.87 -10.59
C SER A 245 7.64 -21.87 -10.73
N THR A 246 6.42 -22.30 -11.06
CA THR A 246 5.24 -21.46 -11.28
C THR A 246 4.05 -21.92 -10.43
N ASN A 247 4.25 -22.01 -9.12
CA ASN A 247 3.27 -22.44 -8.11
C ASN A 247 2.08 -21.46 -7.91
N THR A 248 1.52 -20.93 -8.99
CA THR A 248 0.42 -19.96 -8.97
C THR A 248 -0.71 -20.46 -9.87
N PRO A 249 -1.99 -20.25 -9.51
CA PRO A 249 -3.11 -20.68 -10.35
C PRO A 249 -3.07 -20.03 -11.75
N LEU A 250 -2.63 -18.77 -11.84
CA LEU A 250 -2.45 -18.08 -13.11
C LEU A 250 -1.30 -18.69 -13.93
N GLY A 251 -0.17 -19.00 -13.30
CA GLY A 251 0.95 -19.71 -13.92
C GLY A 251 0.54 -21.08 -14.45
N TYR A 252 -0.29 -21.81 -13.70
CA TYR A 252 -0.86 -23.09 -14.12
C TYR A 252 -1.80 -22.93 -15.33
N ALA A 253 -2.72 -21.97 -15.31
CA ALA A 253 -3.59 -21.71 -16.47
C ALA A 253 -2.77 -21.37 -17.74
N ILE A 254 -1.69 -20.58 -17.61
CA ILE A 254 -0.77 -20.30 -18.71
C ILE A 254 -0.08 -21.59 -19.17
N SER A 255 0.32 -22.47 -18.24
CA SER A 255 1.06 -23.71 -18.55
C SER A 255 0.27 -24.68 -19.45
N LEU A 256 -1.05 -24.68 -19.32
CA LEU A 256 -1.97 -25.48 -20.13
C LEU A 256 -2.11 -24.97 -21.58
N GLY A 257 -1.55 -23.80 -21.89
CA GLY A 257 -1.49 -23.27 -23.25
C GLY A 257 -2.61 -22.30 -23.63
N LYS A 258 -2.62 -21.86 -24.89
CA LYS A 258 -3.57 -20.85 -25.43
C LYS A 258 -5.04 -21.20 -25.24
N GLY A 259 -5.38 -22.50 -25.13
CA GLY A 259 -6.74 -22.94 -24.87
C GLY A 259 -7.32 -22.45 -23.53
N TRP A 260 -6.47 -22.05 -22.57
CA TRP A 260 -6.84 -21.58 -21.24
C TRP A 260 -6.73 -20.07 -21.07
N GLU A 261 -6.54 -19.32 -22.16
CA GLU A 261 -6.45 -17.85 -22.12
C GLU A 261 -7.69 -17.20 -21.49
N SER A 262 -8.89 -17.74 -21.73
CA SER A 262 -10.12 -17.26 -21.09
C SER A 262 -10.10 -17.42 -19.57
N ILE A 263 -9.47 -18.48 -19.05
CA ILE A 263 -9.29 -18.69 -17.61
C ILE A 263 -8.25 -17.72 -17.05
N SER A 264 -7.15 -17.47 -17.77
CA SER A 264 -6.19 -16.43 -17.43
C SER A 264 -6.84 -15.05 -17.36
N ILE A 265 -7.79 -14.72 -18.26
CA ILE A 265 -8.60 -13.50 -18.23
C ILE A 265 -9.46 -13.42 -16.96
N VAL A 266 -10.12 -14.51 -16.57
CA VAL A 266 -10.93 -14.56 -15.35
C VAL A 266 -10.06 -14.36 -14.10
N LEU A 267 -8.92 -15.03 -14.04
CA LEU A 267 -7.97 -14.92 -12.92
C LEU A 267 -7.41 -13.50 -12.81
N ILE A 268 -6.91 -12.90 -13.89
CA ILE A 268 -6.43 -11.51 -13.85
C ILE A 268 -7.55 -10.53 -13.53
N GLY A 269 -8.78 -10.78 -14.00
CA GLY A 269 -9.96 -10.00 -13.66
C GLY A 269 -10.28 -10.05 -12.16
N ALA A 270 -10.14 -11.22 -11.53
CA ALA A 270 -10.29 -11.37 -10.09
C ALA A 270 -9.21 -10.59 -9.32
N LEU A 271 -7.94 -10.64 -9.76
CA LEU A 271 -6.85 -9.86 -9.16
C LEU A 271 -7.08 -8.35 -9.31
N SER A 272 -7.50 -7.91 -10.50
CA SER A 272 -7.83 -6.51 -10.78
C SER A 272 -8.99 -6.02 -9.91
N LYS A 273 -10.05 -6.82 -9.76
CA LYS A 273 -11.20 -6.49 -8.91
C LYS A 273 -10.76 -6.31 -7.44
N PHE A 274 -9.92 -7.20 -6.91
CA PHE A 274 -9.38 -7.07 -5.56
C PHE A 274 -8.59 -5.77 -5.39
N VAL A 275 -7.70 -5.44 -6.33
CA VAL A 275 -6.89 -4.20 -6.27
C VAL A 275 -7.76 -2.95 -6.33
N ASN A 276 -8.80 -2.92 -7.19
CA ASN A 276 -9.72 -1.78 -7.30
C ASN A 276 -10.70 -1.62 -6.12
N GLN A 277 -10.84 -2.63 -5.27
CA GLN A 277 -11.71 -2.58 -4.09
C GLN A 277 -10.97 -2.12 -2.82
N LEU A 278 -9.66 -1.94 -2.91
CA LEU A 278 -8.89 -1.39 -1.80
C LEU A 278 -9.30 0.06 -1.55
N PRO A 279 -9.31 0.51 -0.28
CA PRO A 279 -9.58 1.90 0.03
C PRO A 279 -8.55 2.80 -0.67
N ASP A 280 -9.03 3.76 -1.46
CA ASP A 280 -8.19 4.76 -2.11
C ASP A 280 -7.77 5.82 -1.09
N ASP A 281 -6.48 6.21 -1.11
CA ASP A 281 -5.94 7.28 -0.25
C ASP A 281 -6.61 8.64 -0.53
N GLU A 282 -7.22 8.83 -1.71
CA GLU A 282 -7.80 10.10 -2.15
C GLU A 282 -9.01 10.54 -1.30
N TYR A 283 -9.84 9.60 -0.82
CA TYR A 283 -11.04 9.92 -0.02
C TYR A 283 -10.69 10.56 1.33
N GLU A 284 -9.49 10.31 1.88
CA GLU A 284 -9.04 10.92 3.13
C GLU A 284 -8.47 12.33 2.90
N PHE A 285 -7.98 12.63 1.70
CA PHE A 285 -7.38 13.94 1.36
C PHE A 285 -8.41 15.02 1.01
N GLU A 286 -9.53 14.65 0.39
CA GLU A 286 -10.57 15.60 -0.03
C GLU A 286 -11.55 15.95 1.11
N ASN A 287 -11.75 15.03 2.08
CA ASN A 287 -12.70 15.20 3.18
C ASN A 287 -12.10 15.76 4.49
N ALA A 288 -10.79 16.06 4.54
CA ALA A 288 -10.23 16.75 5.70
C ALA A 288 -10.75 18.20 5.72
N PRO A 289 -11.54 18.63 6.75
CA PRO A 289 -12.06 19.98 6.82
C PRO A 289 -10.90 20.97 6.95
N SER A 290 -10.59 21.66 5.86
CA SER A 290 -9.59 22.73 5.80
C SER A 290 -10.13 24.04 6.41
N ASN A 291 -10.90 23.96 7.49
CA ASN A 291 -11.42 25.11 8.22
C ASN A 291 -10.46 25.50 9.35
N THR A 292 -9.33 26.11 8.99
CA THR A 292 -8.55 26.95 9.91
C THR A 292 -8.08 28.19 9.18
N ILE A 293 -8.97 29.17 9.09
CA ILE A 293 -8.65 30.54 8.74
C ILE A 293 -8.14 31.21 10.03
N GLY A 294 -6.84 31.49 10.08
CA GLY A 294 -6.27 32.38 11.09
C GLY A 294 -5.06 31.84 11.84
N SER A 295 -3.88 32.34 11.45
CA SER A 295 -2.70 32.54 12.29
C SER A 295 -1.91 31.30 12.77
N THR A 296 -0.59 31.45 12.64
CA THR A 296 0.52 30.57 13.06
C THR A 296 0.78 29.30 12.23
N LEU A 297 2.03 29.19 11.76
CA LEU A 297 2.62 28.07 11.03
C LEU A 297 2.52 26.77 11.84
N VAL A 298 1.38 26.09 11.78
CA VAL A 298 1.26 24.72 12.26
C VAL A 298 1.93 23.82 11.23
N LYS A 299 3.04 23.18 11.63
CA LYS A 299 3.73 22.13 10.85
C LYS A 299 2.67 21.18 10.29
N VAL A 300 2.51 21.17 8.96
CA VAL A 300 1.63 20.26 8.24
C VAL A 300 1.94 18.85 8.72
N LYS A 301 1.00 18.30 9.51
CA LYS A 301 1.10 16.94 10.03
C LYS A 301 1.22 16.05 8.81
N LYS A 302 2.38 15.40 8.64
CA LYS A 302 2.66 14.52 7.49
C LYS A 302 1.43 13.64 7.27
N PRO A 303 0.93 13.51 6.03
CA PRO A 303 -0.22 12.67 5.76
C PRO A 303 0.04 11.31 6.39
N LYS A 304 -0.87 10.87 7.26
CA LYS A 304 -0.80 9.53 7.81
C LYS A 304 -0.80 8.62 6.59
N LYS A 305 0.32 7.94 6.34
CA LYS A 305 0.36 6.91 5.31
C LYS A 305 -0.81 5.98 5.62
N LEU A 306 -1.74 5.78 4.68
CA LEU A 306 -2.81 4.82 4.84
C LEU A 306 -2.14 3.49 5.19
N GLN A 307 -2.20 3.11 6.47
CA GLN A 307 -1.64 1.85 6.92
C GLN A 307 -2.66 0.79 6.55
N LEU A 308 -2.51 0.27 5.33
CA LEU A 308 -3.22 -0.93 4.91
C LEU A 308 -2.90 -2.05 5.91
N ASP A 309 -3.92 -2.87 6.21
CA ASP A 309 -3.78 -4.07 7.02
C ASP A 309 -2.58 -4.92 6.53
N PRO A 310 -1.67 -5.35 7.42
CA PRO A 310 -0.58 -6.27 7.09
C PRO A 310 -1.00 -7.46 6.22
N ARG A 311 -2.22 -8.00 6.39
CA ARG A 311 -2.75 -9.08 5.56
C ARG A 311 -3.00 -8.64 4.12
N ILE A 312 -3.59 -7.46 3.91
CA ILE A 312 -3.79 -6.88 2.57
C ILE A 312 -2.44 -6.61 1.91
N MET A 313 -1.48 -6.08 2.65
CA MET A 313 -0.12 -5.86 2.16
C MET A 313 0.60 -7.16 1.78
N ALA A 314 0.38 -8.25 2.53
CA ALA A 314 0.86 -9.57 2.16
C ALA A 314 0.23 -10.08 0.86
N ARG A 315 -1.10 -9.91 0.68
CA ARG A 315 -1.81 -10.25 -0.55
C ARG A 315 -1.30 -9.46 -1.75
N LEU A 316 -1.14 -8.14 -1.61
CA LEU A 316 -0.57 -7.27 -2.66
C LEU A 316 0.83 -7.71 -3.08
N ARG A 317 1.69 -8.07 -2.12
CA ARG A 317 3.02 -8.64 -2.44
C ARG A 317 2.92 -9.93 -3.24
N LYS A 318 2.02 -10.85 -2.86
CA LYS A 318 1.79 -12.09 -3.62
C LYS A 318 1.27 -11.80 -5.03
N ILE A 319 0.30 -10.90 -5.19
CA ILE A 319 -0.20 -10.46 -6.49
C ILE A 319 0.95 -9.97 -7.38
N ARG A 320 1.81 -9.09 -6.87
CA ARG A 320 2.94 -8.54 -7.64
C ARG A 320 3.92 -9.62 -8.08
N VAL A 321 4.24 -10.57 -7.20
CA VAL A 321 5.12 -11.71 -7.52
C VAL A 321 4.47 -12.58 -8.59
N ASN A 322 3.20 -12.95 -8.42
CA ASN A 322 2.46 -13.78 -9.37
C ASN A 322 2.38 -13.15 -10.76
N LEU A 323 2.12 -11.83 -10.84
CA LEU A 323 2.04 -11.12 -12.11
C LEU A 323 3.40 -11.09 -12.82
N LYS A 324 4.50 -10.89 -12.08
CA LYS A 324 5.86 -10.96 -12.66
C LYS A 324 6.17 -12.36 -13.20
N LEU A 325 5.86 -13.40 -12.44
CA LEU A 325 6.02 -14.79 -12.89
C LEU A 325 5.14 -15.10 -14.10
N ALA A 326 3.89 -14.63 -14.11
CA ALA A 326 2.96 -14.81 -15.22
C ALA A 326 3.46 -14.10 -16.49
N ILE A 327 4.04 -12.90 -16.38
CA ILE A 327 4.66 -12.19 -17.49
C ILE A 327 5.82 -13.02 -18.07
N ASP A 328 6.76 -13.46 -17.24
CA ASP A 328 7.92 -14.22 -17.70
C ASP A 328 7.51 -15.57 -18.33
N HIS A 329 6.54 -16.25 -17.72
CA HIS A 329 6.01 -17.51 -18.24
C HIS A 329 5.26 -17.32 -19.56
N SER A 330 4.44 -16.29 -19.67
CA SER A 330 3.70 -15.96 -20.90
C SER A 330 4.65 -15.61 -22.05
N ILE A 331 5.77 -14.92 -21.75
CA ILE A 331 6.84 -14.63 -22.71
C ILE A 331 7.52 -15.91 -23.19
N PHE A 332 7.77 -16.85 -22.28
CA PHE A 332 8.39 -18.14 -22.61
C PHE A 332 7.48 -19.00 -23.50
N GLN A 333 6.16 -18.92 -23.29
CA GLN A 333 5.16 -19.64 -24.08
C GLN A 333 4.63 -18.88 -25.30
N ASP A 334 5.17 -17.69 -25.60
CA ASP A 334 4.69 -16.79 -26.65
C ASP A 334 3.16 -16.50 -26.58
N GLN A 335 2.62 -16.42 -25.35
CA GLN A 335 1.24 -16.01 -25.03
C GLN A 335 1.20 -14.52 -24.67
N THR A 336 1.32 -13.63 -25.65
CA THR A 336 1.60 -12.21 -25.40
C THR A 336 0.37 -11.30 -25.27
N SER A 337 -0.83 -11.83 -25.53
CA SER A 337 -2.09 -11.08 -25.59
C SER A 337 -2.46 -10.37 -24.27
N LEU A 338 -2.19 -11.02 -23.13
CA LEU A 338 -2.57 -10.52 -21.80
C LEU A 338 -1.47 -9.74 -21.08
N LEU A 339 -0.29 -9.57 -21.68
CA LEU A 339 0.86 -8.91 -21.04
C LEU A 339 0.56 -7.46 -20.62
N ALA A 340 -0.19 -6.71 -21.45
CA ALA A 340 -0.61 -5.35 -21.10
C ALA A 340 -1.54 -5.34 -19.87
N SER A 341 -2.48 -6.29 -19.80
CA SER A 341 -3.38 -6.45 -18.65
C SER A 341 -2.61 -6.81 -17.36
N TYR A 342 -1.60 -7.68 -17.46
CA TYR A 342 -0.75 -8.02 -16.31
C TYR A 342 0.02 -6.79 -15.81
N LEU A 343 0.60 -6.00 -16.71
CA LEU A 343 1.28 -4.74 -16.36
C LEU A 343 0.33 -3.73 -15.73
N GLN A 344 -0.89 -3.60 -16.24
CA GLN A 344 -1.89 -2.68 -15.70
C GLN A 344 -2.24 -3.03 -14.25
N VAL A 345 -2.56 -4.30 -13.96
CA VAL A 345 -2.86 -4.74 -12.59
C VAL A 345 -1.62 -4.62 -11.70
N LEU A 346 -0.43 -4.89 -12.23
CA LEU A 346 0.82 -4.75 -11.49
C LEU A 346 1.05 -3.30 -11.04
N VAL A 347 0.88 -2.34 -11.94
CA VAL A 347 1.00 -0.90 -11.62
C VAL A 347 -0.09 -0.47 -10.64
N MET A 348 -1.34 -0.85 -10.88
CA MET A 348 -2.44 -0.52 -9.98
C MET A 348 -2.24 -1.09 -8.56
N SER A 349 -1.57 -2.25 -8.44
CA SER A 349 -1.30 -2.86 -7.15
C SER A 349 -0.32 -2.08 -6.28
N GLU A 350 0.44 -1.13 -6.83
CA GLU A 350 1.27 -0.18 -6.07
C GLU A 350 0.45 0.96 -5.43
N GLY A 351 -0.74 1.24 -5.99
CA GLY A 351 -1.66 2.27 -5.50
C GLY A 351 -1.22 3.71 -5.79
N SER A 352 -1.98 4.64 -5.21
CA SER A 352 -1.75 6.09 -5.25
C SER A 352 -0.36 6.56 -4.79
N PRO A 353 0.30 5.96 -3.77
CA PRO A 353 1.60 6.46 -3.31
C PRO A 353 2.68 6.41 -4.40
N PHE A 354 2.66 5.36 -5.22
CA PHE A 354 3.56 5.26 -6.37
C PHE A 354 3.26 6.36 -7.40
N LEU A 355 1.99 6.52 -7.79
CA LEU A 355 1.61 7.49 -8.81
C LEU A 355 1.93 8.92 -8.37
N HIS A 356 1.63 9.29 -7.13
CA HIS A 356 2.02 10.59 -6.58
C HIS A 356 3.52 10.83 -6.63
N ALA A 357 4.33 9.86 -6.19
CA ALA A 357 5.78 9.98 -6.22
C ALA A 357 6.32 10.10 -7.66
N ALA A 358 5.75 9.34 -8.61
CA ALA A 358 6.13 9.41 -10.02
C ALA A 358 5.72 10.74 -10.66
N ILE A 359 4.52 11.23 -10.38
CA ILE A 359 4.02 12.53 -10.86
C ILE A 359 4.88 13.66 -10.31
N GLU A 360 5.16 13.68 -9.00
CA GLU A 360 5.98 14.71 -8.35
C GLU A 360 7.41 14.75 -8.93
N ASP A 361 8.01 13.58 -9.13
CA ASP A 361 9.36 13.45 -9.70
C ASP A 361 9.43 13.96 -11.15
N VAL A 362 8.46 13.62 -12.00
CA VAL A 362 8.38 14.14 -13.37
C VAL A 362 8.05 15.63 -13.38
N ALA A 363 7.17 16.09 -12.48
CA ALA A 363 6.79 17.49 -12.34
C ALA A 363 7.96 18.37 -11.88
N HIS A 364 8.80 17.86 -10.97
CA HIS A 364 10.06 18.50 -10.58
C HIS A 364 11.00 18.62 -11.78
N CYS A 365 11.18 17.53 -12.55
CA CYS A 365 11.99 17.52 -13.77
C CYS A 365 11.52 18.57 -14.79
N LEU A 366 10.21 18.69 -15.03
CA LEU A 366 9.61 19.74 -15.85
C LEU A 366 9.89 21.15 -15.29
N GLY A 367 9.74 21.32 -13.98
CA GLY A 367 10.01 22.59 -13.30
C GLY A 367 11.45 23.07 -13.44
N VAL A 368 12.42 22.17 -13.33
CA VAL A 368 13.85 22.49 -13.53
C VAL A 368 14.14 22.84 -14.99
N ARG A 369 13.59 22.07 -15.94
CA ARG A 369 13.87 22.24 -17.36
C ARG A 369 13.24 23.49 -17.98
N PHE A 370 12.04 23.88 -17.52
CA PHE A 370 11.31 25.04 -18.06
C PHE A 370 11.24 26.22 -17.09
N GLY A 371 12.03 26.18 -16.01
CA GLY A 371 12.18 27.27 -15.05
C GLY A 371 13.03 28.42 -15.57
N LEU A 372 13.02 29.54 -14.84
CA LEU A 372 13.75 30.78 -15.21
C LEU A 372 15.28 30.59 -15.27
N ASN A 373 15.82 29.61 -14.54
CA ASN A 373 17.26 29.31 -14.46
C ASN A 373 17.60 27.96 -15.13
N SER A 374 17.00 27.68 -16.28
CA SER A 374 17.15 26.40 -17.00
C SER A 374 18.59 26.21 -17.49
N ASP A 375 19.33 25.30 -16.85
CA ASP A 375 20.63 24.77 -17.35
C ASP A 375 20.45 23.46 -18.14
N GLY A 376 19.29 23.29 -18.81
CA GLY A 376 19.03 22.09 -19.62
C GLY A 376 18.87 20.81 -18.79
N GLY A 377 18.03 20.86 -17.74
CA GLY A 377 17.74 19.72 -16.87
C GLY A 377 17.30 18.44 -17.60
N ALA A 378 17.23 17.33 -16.84
CA ALA A 378 16.94 15.99 -17.36
C ALA A 378 15.69 15.96 -18.28
N ASP A 379 15.66 15.01 -19.21
CA ASP A 379 14.51 14.84 -20.10
C ASP A 379 13.30 14.27 -19.35
N PRO A 380 12.18 15.01 -19.25
CA PRO A 380 10.98 14.56 -18.56
C PRO A 380 10.38 13.30 -19.21
N VAL A 381 10.52 13.13 -20.53
CA VAL A 381 10.02 11.94 -21.24
C VAL A 381 10.81 10.71 -20.83
N VAL A 382 12.14 10.83 -20.76
CA VAL A 382 13.03 9.75 -20.29
C VAL A 382 12.76 9.44 -18.82
N ARG A 383 12.54 10.48 -17.99
CA ARG A 383 12.22 10.30 -16.57
C ARG A 383 10.90 9.56 -16.36
N ALA A 384 9.84 9.98 -17.04
CA ALA A 384 8.54 9.32 -17.01
C ALA A 384 8.63 7.87 -17.53
N ARG A 385 9.39 7.64 -18.61
CA ARG A 385 9.66 6.27 -19.10
C ARG A 385 10.36 5.43 -18.04
N GLY A 386 11.35 5.97 -17.33
CA GLY A 386 12.02 5.29 -16.22
C GLY A 386 11.05 4.81 -15.12
N GLN A 387 10.07 5.64 -14.75
CA GLN A 387 9.05 5.30 -13.75
C GLN A 387 8.13 4.16 -14.19
N VAL A 388 7.81 4.04 -15.48
CA VAL A 388 6.99 2.94 -16.01
C VAL A 388 7.82 1.68 -16.22
N MET A 389 9.06 1.80 -16.69
CA MET A 389 9.92 0.67 -17.04
C MET A 389 10.36 -0.18 -15.84
N GLN A 390 10.23 0.31 -14.60
CA GLN A 390 10.51 -0.49 -13.40
C GLN A 390 9.55 -1.68 -13.20
N PHE A 391 8.38 -1.64 -13.84
CA PHE A 391 7.39 -2.73 -13.80
C PHE A 391 7.58 -3.77 -14.91
N VAL A 392 8.41 -3.44 -15.91
CA VAL A 392 8.71 -4.32 -17.04
C VAL A 392 9.84 -5.26 -16.62
N SER A 393 9.57 -6.56 -16.55
CA SER A 393 10.59 -7.57 -16.23
C SER A 393 11.72 -7.55 -17.27
N GLU A 394 12.92 -8.00 -16.91
CA GLU A 394 14.06 -7.98 -17.84
C GLU A 394 13.77 -8.77 -19.13
N SER A 395 13.13 -9.95 -18.97
CA SER A 395 12.62 -10.76 -20.07
C SER A 395 11.67 -9.99 -20.98
N LEU A 396 10.75 -9.20 -20.38
CA LEU A 396 9.81 -8.38 -21.16
C LEU A 396 10.50 -7.20 -21.82
N LYS A 397 11.52 -6.57 -21.22
CA LYS A 397 12.24 -5.45 -21.86
C LYS A 397 12.77 -5.83 -23.23
N HIS A 398 13.39 -7.01 -23.36
CA HIS A 398 13.94 -7.49 -24.63
C HIS A 398 12.88 -7.82 -25.70
N LYS A 399 11.63 -8.10 -25.30
CA LYS A 399 10.51 -8.36 -26.23
C LYS A 399 9.50 -7.22 -26.31
N SER A 400 9.62 -6.17 -25.49
CA SER A 400 8.60 -5.11 -25.34
C SER A 400 8.33 -4.38 -26.65
N ASP A 401 9.37 -4.14 -27.45
CA ASP A 401 9.25 -3.53 -28.78
C ASP A 401 8.58 -4.46 -29.82
N LYS A 402 8.51 -5.76 -29.55
CA LYS A 402 7.90 -6.77 -30.43
C LYS A 402 6.42 -7.02 -30.12
N VAL A 403 5.95 -6.64 -28.92
CA VAL A 403 4.57 -6.85 -28.49
C VAL A 403 3.83 -5.51 -28.55
N ALA A 404 3.07 -5.30 -29.63
CA ALA A 404 2.39 -4.04 -29.91
C ALA A 404 1.55 -3.54 -28.73
N THR A 405 0.79 -4.42 -28.07
CA THR A 405 -0.06 -4.07 -26.92
C THR A 405 0.74 -3.59 -25.70
N VAL A 406 1.92 -4.15 -25.45
CA VAL A 406 2.82 -3.72 -24.37
C VAL A 406 3.45 -2.38 -24.71
N LYS A 407 3.88 -2.19 -25.96
CA LYS A 407 4.41 -0.91 -26.45
C LYS A 407 3.36 0.21 -26.32
N ASP A 408 2.12 -0.07 -26.72
CA ASP A 408 1.00 0.88 -26.61
C ASP A 408 0.65 1.20 -25.16
N TYR A 409 0.66 0.21 -24.27
CA TYR A 409 0.47 0.42 -22.83
C TYR A 409 1.56 1.31 -22.24
N ILE A 410 2.84 1.00 -22.51
CA ILE A 410 3.97 1.80 -22.02
C ILE A 410 3.86 3.23 -22.56
N ALA A 411 3.58 3.40 -23.85
CA ALA A 411 3.42 4.73 -24.44
C ALA A 411 2.29 5.51 -23.77
N ASN A 412 1.15 4.85 -23.49
CA ASN A 412 0.03 5.47 -22.79
C ASN A 412 0.41 5.89 -21.36
N ALA A 413 0.99 4.98 -20.58
CA ALA A 413 1.39 5.23 -19.20
C ALA A 413 2.41 6.39 -19.09
N VAL A 414 3.38 6.45 -20.01
CA VAL A 414 4.35 7.56 -20.06
C VAL A 414 3.67 8.87 -20.45
N GLY A 415 2.78 8.85 -21.44
CA GLY A 415 1.99 10.02 -21.83
C GLY A 415 1.16 10.56 -20.66
N ASP A 416 0.45 9.68 -19.97
CA ASP A 416 -0.39 10.03 -18.82
C ASP A 416 0.42 10.63 -17.67
N LEU A 417 1.59 10.05 -17.33
CA LEU A 417 2.49 10.61 -16.32
C LEU A 417 2.92 12.04 -16.69
N LEU A 418 3.24 12.29 -17.96
CA LEU A 418 3.64 13.62 -18.42
C LEU A 418 2.47 14.62 -18.30
N LEU A 419 1.27 14.24 -18.72
CA LEU A 419 0.09 15.11 -18.64
C LEU A 419 -0.30 15.41 -17.18
N MET A 420 -0.29 14.39 -16.32
CA MET A 420 -0.52 14.56 -14.88
C MET A 420 0.55 15.45 -14.24
N ALA A 421 1.82 15.28 -14.60
CA ALA A 421 2.92 16.11 -14.09
C ALA A 421 2.86 17.56 -14.57
N ILE A 422 2.47 17.80 -15.83
CA ILE A 422 2.23 19.17 -16.33
C ILE A 422 1.07 19.79 -15.56
N TRP A 423 -0.05 19.07 -15.43
CA TRP A 423 -1.23 19.52 -14.70
C TRP A 423 -0.89 19.90 -13.25
N GLU A 424 -0.11 19.08 -12.55
CA GLU A 424 0.32 19.34 -11.17
C GLU A 424 1.07 20.68 -11.02
N ARG A 425 1.75 21.16 -12.07
CA ARG A 425 2.50 22.43 -12.06
C ARG A 425 1.67 23.64 -12.47
N VAL A 426 0.53 23.45 -13.14
CA VAL A 426 -0.28 24.55 -13.69
C VAL A 426 -1.65 24.67 -13.03
N ARG A 427 -2.15 23.62 -12.36
CA ARG A 427 -3.42 23.66 -11.63
C ARG A 427 -3.44 24.78 -10.60
N LEU A 428 -4.64 25.29 -10.33
CA LEU A 428 -4.82 26.38 -9.37
C LEU A 428 -4.66 25.85 -7.94
N SER A 429 -3.98 26.61 -7.09
CA SER A 429 -4.11 26.43 -5.64
C SER A 429 -5.52 26.79 -5.18
N LYS A 430 -5.96 26.23 -4.04
CA LYS A 430 -7.29 26.55 -3.46
C LYS A 430 -7.52 28.06 -3.33
N GLY A 431 -6.53 28.81 -2.84
CA GLY A 431 -6.64 30.28 -2.72
C GLY A 431 -6.59 31.05 -4.05
N GLN A 432 -6.06 30.47 -5.13
CA GLN A 432 -6.24 31.05 -6.47
C GLN A 432 -7.64 30.77 -7.00
N LEU A 433 -8.15 29.55 -6.78
CA LEU A 433 -9.50 29.17 -7.20
C LEU A 433 -10.58 30.04 -6.54
N GLU A 434 -10.49 30.32 -5.23
CA GLU A 434 -11.46 31.19 -4.55
C GLU A 434 -11.45 32.62 -5.11
N ARG A 435 -10.27 33.18 -5.40
CA ARG A 435 -10.18 34.51 -6.06
C ARG A 435 -10.77 34.52 -7.47
N VAL A 436 -10.63 33.42 -8.20
CA VAL A 436 -11.30 33.27 -9.50
C VAL A 436 -12.81 33.24 -9.31
N LYS A 437 -13.32 32.47 -8.35
CA LYS A 437 -14.75 32.39 -8.06
C LYS A 437 -15.33 33.74 -7.63
N GLU A 438 -14.60 34.54 -6.84
CA GLU A 438 -15.01 35.90 -6.45
C GLU A 438 -15.13 36.85 -7.67
N GLY A 439 -14.34 36.63 -8.72
CA GLY A 439 -14.38 37.41 -9.94
C GLY A 439 -15.41 36.93 -10.97
N LEU A 440 -15.95 35.72 -10.82
CA LEU A 440 -16.93 35.11 -11.73
C LEU A 440 -18.35 35.26 -11.17
N GLY A 441 -19.34 35.41 -12.05
CA GLY A 441 -20.75 35.41 -11.64
C GLY A 441 -21.21 34.05 -11.11
N GLU A 442 -22.29 34.02 -10.31
CA GLU A 442 -22.80 32.80 -9.64
C GLU A 442 -22.96 31.58 -10.58
N GLY A 443 -23.28 31.80 -11.87
CA GLY A 443 -23.50 30.75 -12.86
C GLY A 443 -22.26 30.00 -13.38
N GLU A 444 -21.06 30.61 -13.32
CA GLU A 444 -19.83 30.01 -13.88
C GLU A 444 -18.97 29.29 -12.81
N THR A 445 -19.32 29.45 -11.53
CA THR A 445 -18.57 28.90 -10.39
C THR A 445 -18.46 27.38 -10.40
N GLY A 446 -19.47 26.68 -10.94
CA GLY A 446 -19.47 25.21 -11.06
C GLY A 446 -18.47 24.68 -12.08
N GLU A 447 -18.14 25.44 -13.12
CA GLU A 447 -17.29 24.96 -14.22
C GLU A 447 -15.80 24.97 -13.89
N VAL A 448 -15.40 25.80 -12.91
CA VAL A 448 -14.00 26.04 -12.53
C VAL A 448 -13.56 25.21 -11.32
N GLY A 449 -14.50 24.58 -10.61
CA GLY A 449 -14.24 23.84 -9.39
C GLY A 449 -13.16 22.75 -9.54
N ASP A 450 -13.03 22.15 -10.72
CA ASP A 450 -12.07 21.08 -10.98
C ASP A 450 -10.67 21.57 -11.37
N LEU A 451 -10.43 22.88 -11.52
CA LEU A 451 -9.12 23.44 -11.86
C LEU A 451 -8.10 23.38 -10.72
N ALA A 452 -8.54 23.17 -9.48
CA ALA A 452 -7.64 22.93 -8.35
C ALA A 452 -7.39 21.43 -8.09
N ASN A 453 -8.25 20.57 -8.63
CA ASN A 453 -8.20 19.14 -8.36
C ASN A 453 -7.13 18.47 -9.22
N PRO A 454 -6.42 17.44 -8.70
CA PRO A 454 -5.52 16.65 -9.52
C PRO A 454 -6.31 15.94 -10.64
N LEU A 455 -5.61 15.50 -11.68
CA LEU A 455 -6.25 14.61 -12.66
C LEU A 455 -6.56 13.27 -11.99
N PRO A 456 -7.74 12.66 -12.26
CA PRO A 456 -8.13 11.45 -11.54
C PRO A 456 -7.15 10.29 -11.80
N MET A 457 -6.51 9.79 -10.75
CA MET A 457 -5.45 8.77 -10.88
C MET A 457 -5.98 7.43 -11.38
N TYR A 458 -7.25 7.11 -11.13
CA TYR A 458 -7.89 5.88 -11.61
C TYR A 458 -8.06 5.79 -13.14
N PHE A 459 -7.79 6.89 -13.88
CA PHE A 459 -7.71 6.87 -15.34
C PHE A 459 -6.33 6.43 -15.87
N PHE A 460 -5.31 6.41 -15.02
CA PHE A 460 -3.92 6.19 -15.42
C PHE A 460 -3.73 4.93 -16.25
N ALA A 461 -3.11 5.08 -17.43
CA ALA A 461 -2.72 4.04 -18.35
C ALA A 461 -3.85 3.12 -18.84
N ARG A 462 -5.13 3.50 -18.68
CA ARG A 462 -6.28 2.67 -19.08
C ARG A 462 -6.72 2.93 -20.52
N ASP A 463 -6.91 4.21 -20.85
CA ASP A 463 -7.42 4.69 -22.14
C ASP A 463 -6.98 6.15 -22.33
N ASP A 464 -7.75 6.97 -23.06
CA ASP A 464 -7.46 8.37 -23.32
C ASP A 464 -8.11 9.36 -22.33
N ARG A 465 -8.77 8.89 -21.28
CA ARG A 465 -9.46 9.78 -20.32
C ARG A 465 -8.53 10.79 -19.66
N VAL A 466 -7.30 10.42 -19.33
CA VAL A 466 -6.30 11.37 -18.79
C VAL A 466 -6.06 12.52 -19.78
N ALA A 467 -5.84 12.20 -21.06
CA ALA A 467 -5.66 13.19 -22.10
C ALA A 467 -6.91 14.05 -22.33
N SER A 468 -8.10 13.45 -22.38
CA SER A 468 -9.36 14.19 -22.54
C SER A 468 -9.61 15.16 -21.39
N HIS A 469 -9.42 14.72 -20.14
CA HIS A 469 -9.58 15.58 -18.96
C HIS A 469 -8.51 16.67 -18.88
N TYR A 470 -7.26 16.34 -19.22
CA TYR A 470 -6.17 17.31 -19.30
C TYR A 470 -6.50 18.43 -20.30
N VAL A 471 -6.90 18.06 -21.52
CA VAL A 471 -7.25 19.01 -22.60
C VAL A 471 -8.43 19.90 -22.19
N ALA A 472 -9.48 19.32 -21.61
CA ALA A 472 -10.63 20.09 -21.15
C ALA A 472 -10.24 21.10 -20.04
N ARG A 473 -9.45 20.66 -19.05
CA ARG A 473 -9.07 21.49 -17.91
C ARG A 473 -8.06 22.58 -18.27
N ILE A 474 -7.11 22.31 -19.16
CA ILE A 474 -6.14 23.34 -19.57
C ILE A 474 -6.79 24.44 -20.40
N GLY A 475 -7.77 24.10 -21.25
CA GLY A 475 -8.56 25.09 -21.99
C GLY A 475 -9.34 26.01 -21.05
N LYS A 476 -10.02 25.46 -20.05
CA LYS A 476 -10.68 26.24 -18.99
C LYS A 476 -9.70 27.12 -18.21
N LEU A 477 -8.53 26.58 -17.85
CA LEU A 477 -7.49 27.32 -17.13
C LEU A 477 -7.00 28.53 -17.93
N GLN A 478 -6.88 28.41 -19.25
CA GLN A 478 -6.47 29.52 -20.11
C GLN A 478 -7.45 30.68 -20.00
N HIS A 479 -8.75 30.43 -20.19
CA HIS A 479 -9.81 31.44 -20.10
C HIS A 479 -9.78 32.19 -18.76
N VAL A 480 -9.57 31.46 -17.68
CA VAL A 480 -9.48 32.02 -16.32
C VAL A 480 -8.18 32.80 -16.10
N SER A 481 -7.06 32.30 -16.63
CA SER A 481 -5.74 32.88 -16.39
C SER A 481 -5.56 34.28 -16.99
N ASP A 482 -6.22 34.56 -18.11
CA ASP A 482 -6.18 35.89 -18.74
C ASP A 482 -6.80 36.97 -17.84
N GLY A 483 -7.83 36.62 -17.05
CA GLY A 483 -8.48 37.49 -16.07
C GLY A 483 -7.70 37.71 -14.77
N LEU A 484 -6.76 36.82 -14.41
CA LEU A 484 -6.01 36.85 -13.15
C LEU A 484 -4.80 37.82 -13.14
N SER A 485 -4.58 38.56 -14.23
CA SER A 485 -3.45 39.46 -14.44
C SER A 485 -3.32 40.62 -13.42
N GLY A 486 -4.32 40.81 -12.54
CA GLY A 486 -4.50 41.99 -11.68
C GLY A 486 -3.90 41.97 -10.26
N GLY A 487 -2.93 41.11 -9.92
CA GLY A 487 -2.15 41.27 -8.67
C GLY A 487 -1.81 40.01 -7.86
N GLY A 488 -2.27 38.83 -8.29
CA GLY A 488 -1.86 37.55 -7.70
C GLY A 488 -0.73 36.87 -8.49
N LYS A 489 0.23 36.22 -7.82
CA LYS A 489 1.08 35.23 -8.50
C LYS A 489 0.20 34.08 -8.98
N GLY A 490 -0.15 34.09 -10.26
CA GLY A 490 -0.82 32.99 -10.95
C GLY A 490 0.10 31.78 -11.14
N PRO A 491 -0.40 30.67 -11.74
CA PRO A 491 0.46 29.59 -12.17
C PRO A 491 1.56 30.09 -13.13
N PRO A 492 2.72 29.42 -13.20
CA PRO A 492 3.84 29.91 -14.01
C PRO A 492 3.44 30.03 -15.49
N ALA A 493 3.37 31.25 -16.01
CA ALA A 493 2.84 31.53 -17.36
C ALA A 493 3.56 30.74 -18.47
N GLY A 494 4.86 30.49 -18.32
CA GLY A 494 5.63 29.64 -19.25
C GLY A 494 5.14 28.18 -19.28
N LEU A 495 4.80 27.61 -18.12
CA LEU A 495 4.28 26.25 -18.02
C LEU A 495 2.82 26.16 -18.47
N VAL A 496 2.01 27.19 -18.23
CA VAL A 496 0.63 27.25 -18.78
C VAL A 496 0.68 27.27 -20.31
N LYS A 497 1.53 28.13 -20.90
CA LYS A 497 1.74 28.18 -22.37
C LYS A 497 2.26 26.85 -22.92
N LEU A 498 3.17 26.18 -22.20
CA LEU A 498 3.63 24.84 -22.57
C LEU A 498 2.47 23.84 -22.55
N GLY A 499 1.67 23.86 -21.49
CA GLY A 499 0.53 22.97 -21.33
C GLY A 499 -0.52 23.16 -22.43
N MET A 500 -0.76 24.40 -22.85
CA MET A 500 -1.62 24.75 -23.98
C MET A 500 -1.10 24.18 -25.30
N LYS A 501 0.19 24.36 -25.60
CA LYS A 501 0.81 23.78 -26.81
C LYS A 501 0.68 22.26 -26.85
N VAL A 502 0.78 21.59 -25.69
CA VAL A 502 0.55 20.15 -25.59
C VAL A 502 -0.90 19.81 -25.92
N ALA A 503 -1.88 20.55 -25.38
CA ALA A 503 -3.29 20.30 -25.69
C ALA A 503 -3.65 20.57 -27.15
N GLU A 504 -3.14 21.65 -27.74
CA GLU A 504 -3.31 21.95 -29.17
C GLU A 504 -2.77 20.81 -30.04
N ALA A 505 -1.54 20.34 -29.77
CA ALA A 505 -0.95 19.21 -30.49
C ALA A 505 -1.79 17.93 -30.33
N LEU A 506 -2.35 17.67 -29.14
CA LEU A 506 -3.23 16.52 -28.91
C LEU A 506 -4.59 16.65 -29.61
N GLN A 507 -5.06 17.86 -29.90
CA GLN A 507 -6.30 18.13 -30.64
C GLN A 507 -6.10 18.24 -32.15
N GLU A 508 -4.86 18.31 -32.65
CA GLU A 508 -4.58 18.52 -34.08
C GLU A 508 -5.09 17.37 -34.96
N GLY A 509 -6.02 17.66 -35.87
CA GLY A 509 -6.60 16.67 -36.79
C GLY A 509 -7.83 15.94 -36.24
N ALA A 510 -8.69 15.47 -37.16
CA ALA A 510 -10.02 14.96 -36.83
C ALA A 510 -10.04 13.54 -36.27
N ARG A 511 -8.96 12.76 -36.39
CA ARG A 511 -8.93 11.35 -35.96
C ARG A 511 -8.40 11.19 -34.53
N ARG A 512 -8.90 10.17 -33.84
CA ARG A 512 -8.34 9.73 -32.55
C ARG A 512 -6.90 9.28 -32.75
N LYS A 513 -6.00 9.79 -31.91
CA LYS A 513 -4.57 9.49 -31.92
C LYS A 513 -4.28 8.23 -31.10
N THR A 514 -3.36 7.40 -31.59
CA THR A 514 -2.86 6.23 -30.83
C THR A 514 -2.03 6.69 -29.63
N SER A 515 -1.81 5.81 -28.65
CA SER A 515 -0.98 6.13 -27.47
C SER A 515 0.44 6.55 -27.86
N TYR A 516 1.01 5.92 -28.88
CA TYR A 516 2.33 6.26 -29.41
C TYR A 516 2.36 7.64 -30.07
N GLU A 517 1.38 7.95 -30.93
CA GLU A 517 1.25 9.27 -31.55
C GLU A 517 1.08 10.39 -30.52
N ARG A 518 0.27 10.16 -29.48
CA ARG A 518 0.12 11.11 -28.37
C ARG A 518 1.46 11.36 -27.67
N LEU A 519 2.20 10.29 -27.35
CA LEU A 519 3.50 10.42 -26.69
C LEU A 519 4.51 11.17 -27.57
N GLU A 520 4.54 10.91 -28.88
CA GLU A 520 5.43 11.64 -29.81
C GLU A 520 5.09 13.12 -29.88
N LEU A 521 3.80 13.48 -29.91
CA LEU A 521 3.36 14.88 -29.92
C LEU A 521 3.73 15.58 -28.61
N ILE A 522 3.45 14.97 -27.46
CA ILE A 522 3.83 15.51 -26.15
C ILE A 522 5.36 15.68 -26.10
N GLY A 523 6.13 14.65 -26.47
CA GLY A 523 7.58 14.70 -26.50
C GLY A 523 8.14 15.76 -27.44
N GLY A 524 7.53 15.94 -28.62
CA GLY A 524 7.89 16.94 -29.62
C GLY A 524 7.68 18.38 -29.14
N VAL A 525 6.62 18.62 -28.36
CA VAL A 525 6.40 19.92 -27.71
C VAL A 525 7.42 20.16 -26.60
N LEU A 526 7.67 19.16 -25.74
CA LEU A 526 8.64 19.26 -24.63
C LEU A 526 10.10 19.41 -25.09
N SER A 527 10.44 18.91 -26.28
CA SER A 527 11.77 19.09 -26.87
C SER A 527 11.89 20.36 -27.72
N GLY A 528 10.80 21.12 -27.92
CA GLY A 528 10.77 22.32 -28.75
C GLY A 528 10.81 22.05 -30.26
N ALA A 529 10.68 20.79 -30.67
CA ALA A 529 10.77 20.36 -32.07
C ALA A 529 9.47 20.59 -32.86
N ALA A 530 8.32 20.68 -32.18
CA ALA A 530 7.00 20.81 -32.81
C ALA A 530 6.85 22.07 -33.70
N GLY A 531 7.62 23.14 -33.46
CA GLY A 531 7.52 24.38 -34.24
C GLY A 531 8.25 24.40 -35.60
N LYS A 532 9.06 23.39 -35.93
CA LYS A 532 9.91 23.43 -37.15
C LYS A 532 9.36 22.66 -38.36
N LYS A 533 8.33 21.82 -38.21
CA LYS A 533 7.83 20.97 -39.31
C LYS A 533 6.67 21.57 -40.12
N SER A 534 6.01 22.64 -39.65
CA SER A 534 4.86 23.26 -40.34
C SER A 534 5.23 24.32 -41.41
N SER A 535 6.51 24.69 -41.58
CA SER A 535 6.93 25.72 -42.55
C SER A 535 7.53 25.17 -43.85
N LYS A 536 7.34 23.87 -44.12
CA LYS A 536 7.68 23.23 -45.40
C LYS A 536 6.50 22.37 -45.85
N SER A 537 5.42 23.04 -46.21
CA SER A 537 4.39 22.52 -47.11
C SER A 537 4.07 23.60 -48.13
#